data_AF-A0A2X2C9D8-F1
#
_entry.id   AF-A0A2X2C9D8-F1
#
_cell.length_a   1.000
_cell.length_b   1.000
_cell.length_c   1.000
_cell.angle_alpha   90.00
_cell.angle_beta   90.00
_cell.angle_gamma   90.00
#
_symmetry.space_group_name_H-M   'P 1'
#
loop_
_entity.id
_entity.type
_entity.pdbx_description
1 polymer ?
#
loop_
_entity_poly.entity_id
_entity_poly.type
_entity_poly.pdbx_seq_one_letter_code
_entity_poly.pdbx_strand_id
1 'polypeptide(L)'
;MISKKTMKLIADVNFDMSFSFIYSARPGTPAADLPDDVSEEEKKQRLYLLQQRINQQAMNYSRAMLNSVQRILVEGPSRKNVMELSGRTENNRVVNFEGTPDMIGKFVDVEIVDVYANSLRGKVVRTEDQMDLRIHESPESVIARTRKEDELGVGVYQP
;
A
#
# COMPACT_ATOMS: atom_id res chain seq x y z
N MET A 1 19.28 -12.61 12.93
CA MET A 1 19.58 -11.50 13.87
C MET A 1 20.10 -10.29 13.09
N ILE A 2 19.70 -9.06 13.44
CA ILE A 2 20.05 -7.85 12.67
C ILE A 2 21.57 -7.63 12.73
N SER A 3 22.22 -7.64 11.57
CA SER A 3 23.67 -7.54 11.42
C SER A 3 24.07 -6.27 10.65
N LYS A 4 25.37 -5.93 10.63
CA LYS A 4 25.90 -4.86 9.77
C LYS A 4 25.57 -5.09 8.28
N LYS A 5 25.61 -6.34 7.82
CA LYS A 5 25.23 -6.71 6.44
C LYS A 5 23.74 -6.46 6.19
N THR A 6 22.89 -6.75 7.17
CA THR A 6 21.44 -6.45 7.11
C THR A 6 21.18 -4.95 7.03
N MET A 7 21.86 -4.14 7.85
CA MET A 7 21.73 -2.68 7.80
C MET A 7 22.18 -2.11 6.45
N LYS A 8 23.27 -2.64 5.88
CA LYS A 8 23.72 -2.27 4.54
C LYS A 8 22.67 -2.62 3.47
N LEU A 9 22.11 -3.82 3.50
CA LEU A 9 21.08 -4.24 2.55
C LEU A 9 19.85 -3.31 2.59
N ILE A 10 19.38 -2.97 3.78
CA ILE A 10 18.25 -2.03 3.97
C ILE A 10 18.59 -0.66 3.38
N ALA A 11 19.81 -0.18 3.60
CA ALA A 11 20.27 1.08 3.04
C ALA A 11 20.36 1.05 1.51
N ASP A 12 20.87 -0.03 0.94
CA ASP A 12 21.07 -0.20 -0.51
C ASP A 12 19.74 -0.36 -1.27
N VAL A 13 18.77 -1.10 -0.72
CA VAL A 13 17.47 -1.34 -1.36
C VAL A 13 16.52 -0.14 -1.22
N ASN A 14 16.63 0.61 -0.12
CA ASN A 14 15.79 1.77 0.18
C ASN A 14 14.29 1.43 0.20
N PHE A 15 13.83 0.72 1.22
CA PHE A 15 12.44 0.27 1.32
C PHE A 15 11.45 1.43 1.56
N ASP A 16 10.29 1.38 0.90
CA ASP A 16 9.15 2.28 1.16
C ASP A 16 8.42 1.92 2.47
N MET A 17 8.26 0.61 2.72
CA MET A 17 7.70 0.07 3.95
C MET A 17 8.34 -1.29 4.26
N SER A 18 8.65 -1.55 5.54
CA SER A 18 9.18 -2.84 5.98
C SER A 18 8.80 -3.11 7.43
N PHE A 19 8.40 -4.35 7.72
CA PHE A 19 8.11 -4.82 9.07
C PHE A 19 9.27 -5.64 9.62
N SER A 20 9.63 -5.41 10.87
CA SER A 20 10.76 -6.08 11.50
C SER A 20 10.44 -6.44 12.95
N PHE A 21 10.82 -7.64 13.35
CA PHE A 21 10.51 -8.22 14.65
C PHE A 21 11.75 -8.82 15.30
N ILE A 22 11.78 -8.88 16.64
CA ILE A 22 12.80 -9.65 17.36
C ILE A 22 12.53 -11.14 17.13
N TYR A 23 13.61 -11.90 16.93
CA TYR A 23 13.52 -13.34 16.81
C TYR A 23 12.92 -13.95 18.09
N SER A 24 11.97 -14.85 17.92
CA SER A 24 11.35 -15.62 18.99
C SER A 24 11.35 -17.08 18.56
N ALA A 25 12.14 -17.90 19.25
CA ALA A 25 12.19 -19.34 19.00
C ALA A 25 10.82 -19.97 19.31
N ARG A 26 10.29 -20.73 18.35
CA ARG A 26 9.04 -21.47 18.54
C ARG A 26 9.34 -22.96 18.71
N PRO A 27 8.75 -23.63 19.71
CA PRO A 27 8.93 -25.07 19.90
C PRO A 27 8.66 -25.86 18.61
N GLY A 28 9.52 -26.83 18.31
CA GLY A 28 9.38 -27.69 17.12
C GLY A 28 9.91 -27.09 15.81
N THR A 29 10.62 -25.96 15.85
CA THR A 29 11.31 -25.41 14.67
C THR A 29 12.82 -25.66 14.75
N PRO A 30 13.53 -25.94 13.64
CA PRO A 30 14.99 -26.10 13.64
C PRO A 30 15.73 -24.87 14.19
N ALA A 31 15.09 -23.70 14.14
CA ALA A 31 15.64 -22.46 14.65
C ALA A 31 15.64 -22.41 16.20
N ALA A 32 14.82 -23.21 16.88
CA ALA A 32 14.79 -23.28 18.34
C ALA A 32 16.06 -23.93 18.92
N ASP A 33 16.68 -24.83 18.16
CA ASP A 33 17.90 -25.53 18.58
C ASP A 33 19.19 -24.75 18.22
N LEU A 34 19.06 -23.60 17.56
CA LEU A 34 20.19 -22.75 17.22
C LEU A 34 20.66 -21.94 18.44
N PRO A 35 21.96 -21.94 18.75
CA PRO A 35 22.52 -21.04 19.74
C PRO A 35 22.23 -19.57 19.41
N ASP A 36 21.79 -18.81 20.42
CA ASP A 36 21.53 -17.38 20.30
C ASP A 36 22.36 -16.63 21.33
N ASP A 37 23.54 -16.20 20.88
CA ASP A 37 24.57 -15.61 21.74
C ASP A 37 24.34 -14.12 22.02
N VAL A 38 23.20 -13.55 21.61
CA VAL A 38 22.94 -12.11 21.74
C VAL A 38 21.85 -11.83 22.76
N SER A 39 22.17 -10.91 23.66
CA SER A 39 21.29 -10.48 24.73
C SER A 39 20.00 -9.86 24.19
N GLU A 40 18.94 -9.91 25.00
CA GLU A 40 17.67 -9.28 24.65
C GLU A 40 17.81 -7.76 24.47
N GLU A 41 18.62 -7.11 25.31
CA GLU A 41 18.92 -5.68 25.20
C GLU A 41 19.57 -5.34 23.86
N GLU A 42 20.57 -6.13 23.45
CA GLU A 42 21.25 -5.89 22.18
C GLU A 42 20.31 -6.15 20.98
N LYS A 43 19.43 -7.15 21.06
CA LYS A 43 18.39 -7.38 20.04
C LYS A 43 17.44 -6.18 19.93
N LYS A 44 16.97 -5.65 21.05
CA LYS A 44 16.10 -4.46 21.10
C LYS A 44 16.79 -3.24 20.52
N GLN A 45 18.04 -2.99 20.92
CA GLN A 45 18.81 -1.86 20.40
C GLN A 45 19.02 -1.96 18.89
N ARG A 46 19.39 -3.14 18.38
CA ARG A 46 19.57 -3.36 16.94
C ARG A 46 18.25 -3.21 16.17
N LEU A 47 17.14 -3.69 16.72
CA LEU A 47 15.81 -3.52 16.11
C LEU A 47 15.41 -2.04 16.05
N TYR A 48 15.64 -1.29 17.12
CA TYR A 48 15.36 0.14 17.15
C TYR A 48 16.11 0.88 16.05
N LEU A 49 17.42 0.66 15.90
CA LEU A 49 18.23 1.30 14.86
C LEU A 49 17.76 0.93 13.44
N LEU A 50 17.38 -0.33 13.22
CA LEU A 50 16.81 -0.79 11.95
C LEU A 50 15.49 -0.08 11.64
N GLN A 51 14.57 -0.04 12.61
CA GLN A 51 13.27 0.62 12.46
C GLN A 51 13.43 2.12 12.22
N GLN A 52 14.36 2.79 12.91
CA GLN A 52 14.67 4.19 12.64
C GLN A 52 15.13 4.40 11.20
N ARG A 53 16.00 3.54 10.68
CA ARG A 53 16.45 3.63 9.28
C ARG A 53 15.29 3.44 8.30
N ILE A 54 14.44 2.43 8.51
CA ILE A 54 13.27 2.19 7.66
C ILE A 54 12.30 3.38 7.71
N ASN A 55 12.03 3.94 8.90
CA ASN A 55 11.16 5.10 9.05
C ASN A 55 11.71 6.34 8.33
N GLN A 56 13.02 6.54 8.33
CA GLN A 56 13.66 7.61 7.57
C GLN A 56 13.45 7.43 6.06
N GLN A 57 13.63 6.20 5.55
CA GLN A 57 13.43 5.88 4.13
C GLN A 57 11.96 6.07 3.73
N ALA A 58 11.04 5.52 4.52
CA ALA A 58 9.60 5.67 4.33
C ALA A 58 9.19 7.16 4.32
N MET A 59 9.76 7.99 5.20
CA MET A 59 9.48 9.43 5.21
C MET A 59 10.01 10.12 3.95
N ASN A 60 11.18 9.71 3.44
CA ASN A 60 11.72 10.26 2.20
C ASN A 60 10.81 9.97 0.99
N TYR A 61 10.25 8.76 0.90
CA TYR A 61 9.25 8.42 -0.10
C TYR A 61 7.99 9.28 0.03
N SER A 62 7.44 9.41 1.25
CA SER A 62 6.29 10.29 1.50
C SER A 62 6.56 11.72 1.05
N ARG A 63 7.76 12.25 1.35
CA ARG A 63 8.16 13.61 0.97
C ARG A 63 8.32 13.77 -0.54
N ALA A 64 8.80 12.74 -1.23
CA ALA A 64 8.91 12.75 -2.69
C ALA A 64 7.53 12.79 -3.39
N MET A 65 6.47 12.39 -2.68
CA MET A 65 5.09 12.47 -3.20
C MET A 65 4.47 13.85 -3.05
N LEU A 66 5.08 14.78 -2.30
CA LEU A 66 4.55 16.13 -2.14
C LEU A 66 4.43 16.84 -3.51
N ASN A 67 3.32 17.54 -3.73
CA ASN A 67 2.93 18.20 -4.99
C ASN A 67 2.76 17.27 -6.20
N SER A 68 2.71 15.95 -5.97
CA SER A 68 2.33 14.99 -7.02
C SER A 68 0.84 14.68 -6.95
N VAL A 69 0.25 14.33 -8.10
CA VAL A 69 -1.10 13.80 -8.16
C VAL A 69 -1.04 12.28 -8.02
N GLN A 70 -1.76 11.76 -7.04
CA GLN A 70 -1.82 10.34 -6.71
C GLN A 70 -3.24 9.84 -6.85
N ARG A 71 -3.41 8.69 -7.49
CA ARG A 71 -4.69 7.98 -7.50
C ARG A 71 -4.87 7.24 -6.20
N ILE A 72 -6.03 7.40 -5.57
CA ILE A 72 -6.38 6.72 -4.34
C ILE A 72 -7.74 6.04 -4.45
N LEU A 73 -7.88 4.90 -3.77
CA LEU A 73 -9.19 4.32 -3.47
C LEU A 73 -9.71 4.91 -2.17
N VAL A 74 -10.89 5.52 -2.19
CA VAL A 74 -11.50 6.11 -0.99
C VAL A 74 -12.17 5.01 -0.17
N GLU A 75 -11.78 4.86 1.10
CA GLU A 75 -12.27 3.80 1.98
C GLU A 75 -13.45 4.26 2.85
N GLY A 76 -13.47 5.54 3.25
CA GLY A 76 -14.51 6.07 4.14
C GLY A 76 -14.09 7.36 4.85
N PRO A 77 -14.80 7.75 5.93
CA PRO A 77 -14.43 8.90 6.76
C PRO A 77 -13.04 8.74 7.41
N SER A 78 -12.32 9.85 7.56
CA SER A 78 -11.04 9.88 8.26
C SER A 78 -11.24 9.59 9.75
N ARG A 79 -10.31 8.80 10.32
CA ARG A 79 -10.32 8.43 11.74
C ARG A 79 -10.21 9.64 12.68
N LYS A 80 -9.56 10.72 12.25
CA LYS A 80 -9.29 11.89 13.09
C LYS A 80 -10.30 13.02 12.89
N ASN A 81 -10.95 13.06 11.74
CA ASN A 81 -11.90 14.11 11.39
C ASN A 81 -13.01 13.51 10.53
N VAL A 82 -14.23 13.43 11.08
CA VAL A 82 -15.39 12.88 10.39
C VAL A 82 -15.84 13.72 9.19
N MET A 83 -15.39 14.98 9.10
CA MET A 83 -15.64 15.87 7.97
C MET A 83 -14.66 15.66 6.80
N GLU A 84 -13.63 14.83 6.99
CA GLU A 84 -12.68 14.45 5.96
C GLU A 84 -12.90 12.99 5.56
N LEU A 85 -12.50 12.65 4.34
CA LEU A 85 -12.41 11.28 3.86
C LEU A 85 -10.96 10.78 3.95
N SER A 86 -10.83 9.46 3.98
CA SER A 86 -9.57 8.72 3.96
C SER A 86 -9.59 7.74 2.80
N GLY A 87 -8.48 7.69 2.07
CA GLY A 87 -8.23 6.68 1.05
C GLY A 87 -6.80 6.19 1.07
N ARG A 88 -6.50 5.24 0.18
CA ARG A 88 -5.17 4.64 0.05
C ARG A 88 -4.62 4.78 -1.36
N THR A 89 -3.37 5.18 -1.44
CA THR A 89 -2.58 5.13 -2.68
C THR A 89 -2.22 3.69 -3.04
N GLU A 90 -1.69 3.49 -4.25
CA GLU A 90 -1.20 2.18 -4.72
C GLU A 90 -0.08 1.61 -3.83
N ASN A 91 0.78 2.47 -3.26
CA ASN A 91 1.77 2.07 -2.26
C ASN A 91 1.23 2.03 -0.82
N ASN A 92 -0.09 1.86 -0.67
CA ASN A 92 -0.78 1.62 0.60
C ASN A 92 -0.64 2.76 1.64
N ARG A 93 -0.36 4.00 1.19
CA ARG A 93 -0.28 5.16 2.08
C ARG A 93 -1.66 5.76 2.28
N VAL A 94 -1.97 6.08 3.53
CA VAL A 94 -3.21 6.75 3.89
C VAL A 94 -3.14 8.21 3.46
N VAL A 95 -4.17 8.67 2.74
CA VAL A 95 -4.36 10.06 2.36
C VAL A 95 -5.67 10.55 2.95
N ASN A 96 -5.60 11.62 3.74
CA ASN A 96 -6.78 12.32 4.26
C ASN A 96 -7.04 13.57 3.44
N PHE A 97 -8.29 13.85 3.11
CA PHE A 97 -8.66 14.98 2.27
C PHE A 97 -10.11 15.40 2.52
N GLU A 98 -10.44 16.64 2.16
CA GLU A 98 -11.82 17.14 2.15
C GLU A 98 -12.53 16.63 0.88
N GLY A 99 -13.68 15.99 1.06
CA GLY A 99 -14.44 15.37 -0.03
C GLY A 99 -15.87 15.05 0.38
N THR A 100 -16.64 14.48 -0.55
CA THR A 100 -18.07 14.20 -0.36
C THR A 100 -18.33 12.69 -0.27
N PRO A 101 -19.33 12.23 0.52
CA PRO A 101 -19.54 10.80 0.78
C PRO A 101 -19.77 9.91 -0.45
N ASP A 102 -20.21 10.47 -1.58
CA ASP A 102 -20.37 9.78 -2.87
C ASP A 102 -19.05 9.29 -3.49
N MET A 103 -17.90 9.77 -2.98
CA MET A 103 -16.58 9.32 -3.38
C MET A 103 -16.18 7.99 -2.72
N ILE A 104 -16.85 7.56 -1.65
CA ILE A 104 -16.50 6.33 -0.91
C ILE A 104 -16.65 5.10 -1.83
N GLY A 105 -15.61 4.26 -1.85
CA GLY A 105 -15.53 3.07 -2.71
C GLY A 105 -15.20 3.39 -4.18
N LYS A 106 -14.87 4.64 -4.51
CA LYS A 106 -14.43 5.07 -5.85
C LYS A 106 -12.96 5.43 -5.88
N PHE A 107 -12.38 5.43 -7.07
CA PHE A 107 -11.06 6.03 -7.30
C PHE A 107 -11.16 7.55 -7.46
N VAL A 108 -10.29 8.28 -6.79
CA VAL A 108 -10.14 9.73 -6.98
C VAL A 108 -8.66 10.06 -7.13
N ASP A 109 -8.36 11.07 -7.95
CA ASP A 109 -7.02 11.62 -8.05
C ASP A 109 -6.92 12.80 -7.08
N VAL A 110 -5.90 12.77 -6.22
CA VAL A 110 -5.63 13.80 -5.21
C VAL A 110 -4.23 14.37 -5.40
N GLU A 111 -4.10 15.68 -5.31
CA GLU A 111 -2.80 16.35 -5.19
C GLU A 111 -2.35 16.26 -3.73
N ILE A 112 -1.15 15.74 -3.48
CA ILE A 112 -0.59 15.68 -2.13
C ILE A 112 -0.05 17.06 -1.74
N VAL A 113 -0.62 17.65 -0.70
CA VAL A 113 -0.30 19.02 -0.25
C VAL A 113 0.45 19.08 1.09
N ASP A 114 0.41 18.00 1.88
CA ASP A 114 1.18 17.91 3.12
C ASP A 114 1.56 16.46 3.43
N VAL A 115 2.61 16.28 4.21
CA VAL A 115 3.21 14.99 4.55
C VAL A 115 3.40 14.87 6.05
N TYR A 116 2.70 13.91 6.66
CA TYR A 116 2.87 13.53 8.06
C TYR A 116 3.60 12.20 8.18
N ALA A 117 3.96 11.83 9.41
CA ALA A 117 4.75 10.63 9.69
C ALA A 117 4.14 9.33 9.11
N ASN A 118 2.81 9.18 9.16
CA ASN A 118 2.11 7.96 8.75
C ASN A 118 0.93 8.21 7.81
N SER A 119 0.80 9.42 7.26
CA SER A 119 -0.31 9.79 6.38
C SER A 119 0.06 11.01 5.54
N LEU A 120 -0.61 11.15 4.41
CA LEU A 120 -0.53 12.32 3.54
C LEU A 120 -1.81 13.15 3.72
N ARG A 121 -1.74 14.44 3.40
CA ARG A 121 -2.92 15.29 3.20
C ARG A 121 -3.04 15.62 1.72
N GLY A 122 -4.23 15.51 1.17
CA GLY A 122 -4.47 15.79 -0.24
C GLY A 122 -5.62 16.76 -0.49
N LYS A 123 -5.71 17.21 -1.74
CA LYS A 123 -6.87 17.92 -2.30
C LYS A 123 -7.35 17.19 -3.55
N VAL A 124 -8.67 17.03 -3.68
CA VAL A 124 -9.25 16.34 -4.85
C VAL A 124 -8.97 17.13 -6.12
N VAL A 125 -8.50 16.43 -7.16
CA VAL A 125 -8.27 16.98 -8.50
C VAL A 125 -9.29 16.41 -9.48
N ARG A 126 -9.55 15.10 -9.43
CA ARG A 126 -10.51 14.41 -10.30
C ARG A 126 -11.26 13.31 -9.57
N THR A 127 -12.55 13.16 -9.85
CA THR A 127 -13.35 12.01 -9.39
C THR A 127 -13.37 10.89 -10.43
N GLU A 128 -13.77 9.69 -10.02
CA GLU A 128 -13.91 8.51 -10.88
C GLU A 128 -14.74 8.80 -12.15
N ASP A 129 -15.84 9.54 -11.98
CA ASP A 129 -16.77 9.87 -13.06
C ASP A 129 -16.12 10.81 -14.09
N GLN A 130 -15.19 11.67 -13.66
CA GLN A 130 -14.41 12.54 -14.55
C GLN A 130 -13.27 11.78 -15.26
N MET A 131 -12.88 10.63 -14.73
CA MET A 131 -11.81 9.79 -15.27
C MET A 131 -12.33 8.64 -16.15
N ASP A 132 -13.64 8.42 -16.20
CA ASP A 132 -14.29 7.36 -16.97
C ASP A 132 -13.71 5.95 -16.67
N LEU A 133 -13.44 5.66 -15.39
CA LEU A 133 -12.80 4.41 -14.98
C LEU A 133 -13.77 3.23 -14.87
N ARG A 134 -15.07 3.48 -14.70
CA ARG A 134 -16.09 2.44 -14.59
C ARG A 134 -16.85 2.32 -15.89
N ILE A 135 -16.61 1.21 -16.59
CA ILE A 135 -17.43 0.81 -17.72
C ILE A 135 -18.61 0.02 -17.16
N HIS A 136 -19.82 0.59 -17.28
CA HIS A 136 -21.05 -0.16 -17.02
C HIS A 136 -21.28 -1.18 -18.14
N GLU A 137 -20.81 -2.40 -17.91
CA GLU A 137 -21.15 -3.56 -18.76
C GLU A 137 -22.50 -4.14 -18.29
N SER A 138 -23.42 -4.38 -19.22
CA SER A 138 -24.64 -5.13 -18.91
C SER A 138 -24.32 -6.63 -18.91
N PRO A 139 -25.07 -7.47 -18.17
CA PRO A 139 -24.95 -8.92 -18.30
C PRO A 139 -25.06 -9.38 -19.75
N GLU A 140 -25.91 -8.72 -20.55
CA GLU A 140 -26.06 -8.97 -21.98
C GLU A 140 -24.79 -8.66 -22.79
N SER A 141 -24.08 -7.55 -22.50
CA SER A 141 -22.82 -7.20 -23.18
C SER A 141 -21.69 -8.19 -22.84
N VAL A 142 -21.66 -8.68 -21.59
CA VAL A 142 -20.71 -9.71 -21.15
C VAL A 142 -21.01 -11.05 -21.82
N ILE A 143 -22.29 -11.46 -21.84
CA ILE A 143 -22.72 -12.71 -22.50
C ILE A 143 -22.44 -12.66 -24.00
N ALA A 144 -22.70 -11.52 -24.66
CA ALA A 144 -22.43 -11.34 -26.08
C ALA A 144 -20.94 -11.43 -26.45
N ARG A 145 -20.05 -11.07 -25.52
CA ARG A 145 -18.58 -11.21 -25.67
C ARG A 145 -18.04 -12.58 -25.24
N THR A 146 -18.81 -13.35 -24.48
CA THR A 146 -18.43 -14.71 -24.09
C THR A 146 -18.39 -15.58 -25.36
N ARG A 147 -17.27 -16.30 -25.51
CA ARG A 147 -16.94 -17.17 -26.66
C ARG A 147 -18.17 -17.95 -27.14
N LYS A 148 -18.61 -17.72 -28.39
CA LYS A 148 -19.63 -18.57 -29.02
C LYS A 148 -18.99 -19.93 -29.31
N GLU A 149 -19.36 -20.94 -28.54
CA GLU A 149 -19.03 -22.32 -28.85
C GLU A 149 -19.92 -22.79 -30.01
N ASP A 150 -19.32 -23.45 -31.00
CA ASP A 150 -20.07 -24.13 -32.06
C ASP A 150 -20.73 -25.41 -31.49
N GLU A 151 -21.58 -26.12 -32.25
CA GLU A 151 -22.34 -27.30 -31.79
C GLU A 151 -21.48 -28.43 -31.15
N LEU A 152 -20.15 -28.37 -31.33
CA LEU A 152 -19.15 -29.30 -30.79
C LEU A 152 -18.42 -28.80 -29.53
N GLY A 153 -18.78 -27.65 -28.95
CA GLY A 153 -18.15 -27.10 -27.75
C GLY A 153 -16.74 -26.51 -27.98
N VAL A 154 -16.36 -26.27 -29.25
CA VAL A 154 -15.04 -25.73 -29.61
C VAL A 154 -15.19 -24.27 -30.02
N GLY A 155 -14.64 -23.35 -29.23
CA GLY A 155 -14.69 -21.93 -29.56
C GLY A 155 -13.68 -21.54 -30.64
N VAL A 156 -14.15 -21.01 -31.76
CA VAL A 156 -13.32 -20.57 -32.88
C VAL A 156 -12.69 -19.21 -32.56
N TYR A 157 -11.36 -19.11 -32.65
CA TYR A 157 -10.64 -17.84 -32.61
C TYR A 157 -10.46 -17.34 -34.04
N GLN A 158 -11.05 -16.18 -34.38
CA GLN A 158 -10.70 -15.43 -35.57
C GLN A 158 -9.76 -14.29 -35.16
N PRO A 159 -8.59 -14.15 -35.81
CA PRO A 159 -7.59 -13.14 -35.46
C PRO A 159 -8.09 -11.72 -35.68
#